data_AF-A0A1H6R367-F1
#
_entry.id   AF-A0A1H6R367-F1
#
_cell.length_a   1.000
_cell.length_b   1.000
_cell.length_c   1.000
_cell.angle_alpha   90.00
_cell.angle_beta   90.00
_cell.angle_gamma   90.00
#
_symmetry.space_group_name_H-M   'P 1'
#
loop_
_entity.id
_entity.type
_entity.pdbx_description
1 polymer ?
#
loop_
_entity_poly.entity_id
_entity_poly.type
_entity_poly.pdbx_seq_one_letter_code
_entity_poly.pdbx_strand_id
1 'polypeptide(L)'
;MRALVFFALTCMTNYAAAVDFTPLAEGEYTAYKCYVSASDGQNYVRFADMQDLETAKKSIQGLGIETDEGTQLMVLDFLECTEASKLFINPQARKLDEETPR
;
A
#
# COMPACT_ATOMS: atom_id res chain seq x y z
N MET A 1 -53.41 -5.18 -8.38
CA MET A 1 -52.46 -5.29 -7.24
C MET A 1 -51.29 -6.16 -7.66
N ARG A 2 -50.12 -5.90 -7.06
CA ARG A 2 -48.82 -6.61 -7.16
C ARG A 2 -47.89 -6.19 -8.30
N ALA A 3 -47.15 -5.12 -8.01
CA ALA A 3 -45.80 -4.89 -8.54
C ALA A 3 -44.87 -6.01 -8.04
N LEU A 4 -44.11 -6.63 -8.95
CA LEU A 4 -43.01 -7.52 -8.64
C LEU A 4 -41.73 -6.68 -8.56
N VAL A 5 -41.24 -6.52 -7.34
CA VAL A 5 -39.98 -5.86 -7.01
C VAL A 5 -38.84 -6.83 -7.36
N PHE A 6 -38.06 -6.50 -8.39
CA PHE A 6 -36.78 -7.16 -8.65
C PHE A 6 -35.72 -6.58 -7.71
N PHE A 7 -35.42 -7.31 -6.64
CA PHE A 7 -34.30 -7.03 -5.74
C PHE A 7 -33.01 -7.46 -6.43
N ALA A 8 -32.39 -6.57 -7.20
CA ALA A 8 -31.04 -6.74 -7.69
C ALA A 8 -30.07 -6.44 -6.53
N LEU A 9 -29.73 -7.49 -5.78
CA LEU A 9 -28.65 -7.47 -4.80
C LEU A 9 -27.33 -7.50 -5.58
N THR A 10 -26.79 -6.33 -5.96
CA THR A 10 -25.43 -6.22 -6.48
C THR A 10 -24.46 -6.53 -5.35
N CYS A 11 -23.96 -7.76 -5.35
CA CYS A 11 -22.88 -8.20 -4.48
C CYS A 11 -21.65 -7.32 -4.77
N MET A 12 -21.28 -6.47 -3.80
CA MET A 12 -20.05 -5.70 -3.84
C MET A 12 -18.88 -6.68 -3.80
N THR A 13 -18.26 -6.91 -4.96
CA THR A 13 -16.92 -7.51 -5.05
C THR A 13 -15.94 -6.57 -4.37
N ASN A 14 -15.69 -6.81 -3.08
CA ASN A 14 -14.49 -6.32 -2.41
C ASN A 14 -13.30 -6.98 -3.10
N TYR A 15 -12.63 -6.23 -3.96
CA TYR A 15 -11.30 -6.59 -4.44
C TYR A 15 -10.37 -6.49 -3.23
N ALA A 16 -10.02 -7.64 -2.66
CA ALA A 16 -8.88 -7.73 -1.78
C ALA A 16 -7.66 -7.33 -2.61
N ALA A 17 -7.11 -6.14 -2.32
CA ALA A 17 -5.86 -5.71 -2.91
C ALA A 17 -4.80 -6.75 -2.58
N ALA A 18 -4.16 -7.32 -3.60
CA ALA A 18 -2.96 -8.11 -3.41
C ALA A 18 -1.87 -7.14 -2.94
N VAL A 19 -1.68 -7.09 -1.63
CA VAL A 19 -0.54 -6.40 -1.01
C VAL A 19 0.66 -7.25 -1.38
N ASP A 20 1.46 -6.78 -2.34
CA ASP A 20 2.71 -7.44 -2.71
C ASP A 20 3.77 -7.02 -1.69
N PHE A 21 4.40 -8.02 -1.08
CA PHE A 21 5.24 -7.90 0.10
C PHE A 21 6.70 -7.96 -0.32
N THR A 22 7.47 -6.93 0.01
CA THR A 22 8.92 -7.09 0.14
C THR A 22 9.22 -7.32 1.62
N PRO A 23 9.34 -8.58 2.10
CA PRO A 23 9.67 -8.85 3.49
C PRO A 23 11.07 -8.30 3.78
N LEU A 24 11.18 -7.46 4.81
CA LEU A 24 12.46 -7.00 5.31
C LEU A 24 13.18 -8.18 5.98
N ALA A 25 14.45 -8.39 5.65
CA ALA A 25 15.27 -9.36 6.35
C ALA A 25 15.41 -8.94 7.83
N GLU A 26 15.34 -9.90 8.76
CA GLU A 26 15.55 -9.62 10.19
C GLU A 26 16.91 -8.94 10.40
N GLY A 27 16.89 -7.68 10.85
CA GLY A 27 18.10 -6.88 11.11
C GLY A 27 18.34 -5.71 10.17
N GLU A 28 17.56 -5.55 9.10
CA GLU A 28 17.58 -4.31 8.31
C GLU A 28 16.81 -3.20 9.03
N TYR A 29 17.54 -2.22 9.55
CA TYR A 29 16.97 -0.98 10.04
C TYR A 29 16.46 -0.17 8.86
N THR A 30 15.17 -0.24 8.55
CA THR A 30 14.57 0.71 7.61
C THR A 30 14.19 1.97 8.37
N ALA A 31 14.72 3.12 7.96
CA ALA A 31 14.37 4.39 8.59
C ALA A 31 12.88 4.74 8.39
N TYR A 32 12.33 4.48 7.20
CA TYR A 32 10.98 4.91 6.82
C TYR A 32 10.16 3.80 6.14
N LYS A 33 8.85 3.84 6.40
CA LYS A 33 7.84 3.05 5.71
C LYS A 33 6.77 3.96 5.11
N CYS A 34 6.32 3.63 3.90
CA CYS A 34 5.37 4.42 3.11
C CYS A 34 4.29 3.52 2.53
N TYR A 35 3.02 3.89 2.69
CA TYR A 35 1.96 3.34 1.84
C TYR A 35 1.80 4.20 0.59
N VAL A 36 1.84 3.55 -0.56
CA VAL A 36 1.78 4.17 -1.89
C VAL A 36 0.65 3.60 -2.72
N SER A 37 0.00 4.47 -3.50
CA SER A 37 -0.93 4.08 -4.55
C SER A 37 -0.15 3.83 -5.84
N ALA A 38 -0.36 2.70 -6.49
CA ALA A 38 0.33 2.32 -7.71
C ALA A 38 -0.54 2.44 -8.97
N SER A 39 0.08 2.32 -10.15
CA SER A 39 -0.59 2.48 -11.45
C SER A 39 -1.63 1.41 -11.78
N ASP A 40 -1.63 0.28 -11.07
CA ASP A 40 -2.65 -0.76 -11.16
C ASP A 40 -3.88 -0.48 -10.28
N GLY A 41 -3.86 0.61 -9.52
CA GLY A 41 -4.93 1.02 -8.60
C GLY A 41 -4.84 0.39 -7.21
N GLN A 42 -3.80 -0.40 -6.92
CA GLN A 42 -3.60 -1.04 -5.61
C GLN A 42 -2.71 -0.19 -4.70
N ASN A 43 -2.69 -0.54 -3.41
CA ASN A 43 -1.81 0.09 -2.42
C ASN A 43 -0.71 -0.88 -1.99
N TYR A 44 0.51 -0.36 -1.87
CA TYR A 44 1.69 -1.13 -1.48
C TYR A 44 2.42 -0.46 -0.33
N VAL A 45 3.03 -1.26 0.53
CA VAL A 45 3.98 -0.75 1.53
C VAL A 45 5.38 -0.79 0.94
N ARG A 46 6.11 0.32 1.08
CA ARG A 46 7.51 0.44 0.67
C ARG A 46 8.35 0.95 1.81
N PHE A 47 9.49 0.31 1.98
CA PHE A 47 10.47 0.66 2.97
C PHE A 47 11.66 1.35 2.30
N ALA A 48 12.19 2.35 2.96
CA ALA A 48 13.38 3.05 2.51
C ALA A 48 14.27 3.36 3.71
N ASP A 49 15.54 3.00 3.59
CA ASP A 49 16.57 3.40 4.52
C ASP A 49 17.30 4.63 3.98
N MET A 50 16.89 5.81 4.44
CA MET A 50 17.38 7.11 3.98
C MET A 50 17.58 8.05 5.16
N GLN A 51 18.41 9.09 4.98
CA GLN A 51 18.71 10.05 6.05
C GLN A 51 17.48 10.86 6.50
N ASP A 52 16.49 11.02 5.61
CA ASP A 52 15.30 11.83 5.85
C ASP A 52 14.10 11.35 5.02
N LEU A 53 12.91 11.74 5.47
CA LEU A 53 11.62 11.32 4.90
C LEU A 53 11.42 11.77 3.44
N GLU A 54 11.89 12.96 3.07
CA GLU A 54 11.69 13.50 1.73
C GLU A 54 12.60 12.79 0.71
N THR A 55 13.81 12.45 1.13
CA THR A 55 14.71 11.60 0.34
C THR A 55 14.17 10.18 0.20
N ALA A 56 13.59 9.60 1.26
CA ALA A 56 12.89 8.32 1.21
C ALA A 56 11.76 8.33 0.17
N LYS A 57 10.89 9.34 0.20
CA LYS A 57 9.78 9.47 -0.76
C LYS A 57 10.27 9.58 -2.19
N LYS A 58 11.27 10.42 -2.46
CA LYS A 58 11.85 10.56 -3.81
C LYS A 58 12.43 9.24 -4.32
N SER A 59 13.11 8.49 -3.45
CA SER A 59 13.66 7.19 -3.80
C SER A 59 12.57 6.19 -4.18
N ILE A 60 11.51 6.08 -3.36
CA ILE A 60 10.38 5.19 -3.63
C ILE A 60 9.66 5.57 -4.93
N GLN A 61 9.44 6.86 -5.16
CA GLN A 61 8.87 7.35 -6.42
C GLN A 61 9.71 6.97 -7.64
N GLY A 62 11.04 7.15 -7.55
CA GLY A 62 11.95 6.91 -8.67
C GLY A 62 12.13 5.43 -9.02
N LEU A 63 12.02 4.54 -8.03
CA LEU A 63 12.20 3.10 -8.23
C LEU A 63 10.96 2.39 -8.78
N GLY A 64 9.75 2.93 -8.56
CA GLY A 64 8.52 2.21 -8.86
C GLY A 64 8.40 0.93 -8.01
N ILE A 65 7.38 0.11 -8.24
CA ILE A 65 7.13 -1.15 -7.52
C ILE A 65 7.28 -2.29 -8.52
N GLU A 66 8.09 -3.29 -8.21
CA GLU A 66 8.19 -4.51 -9.00
C GLU A 66 7.33 -5.58 -8.32
N THR A 67 6.41 -6.19 -9.08
CA THR A 67 5.58 -7.29 -8.58
C THR A 67 6.28 -8.63 -8.74
N ASP A 68 5.78 -9.67 -8.08
CA ASP A 68 6.26 -11.06 -8.26
C ASP A 68 6.24 -11.55 -9.72
N GLU A 69 5.39 -10.96 -10.56
CA GLU A 69 5.30 -11.25 -12.00
C GLU A 69 6.35 -10.50 -12.83
N GLY A 70 7.23 -9.71 -12.19
CA GLY A 70 8.23 -8.85 -12.84
C GLY A 70 7.64 -7.61 -13.50
N THR A 71 6.39 -7.24 -13.17
CA THR A 71 5.75 -6.03 -13.71
C THR A 71 6.21 -4.82 -12.92
N GLN A 72 6.68 -3.78 -13.60
CA GLN A 72 6.99 -2.50 -12.97
C GLN A 72 5.77 -1.59 -12.96
N LEU A 73 5.31 -1.26 -11.76
CA LEU A 73 4.23 -0.32 -11.49
C LEU A 73 4.81 1.04 -11.08
N MET A 74 4.16 2.11 -11.54
CA MET A 74 4.53 3.45 -11.13
C MET A 74 3.89 3.80 -9.79
N VAL A 75 4.64 4.45 -8.92
CA VAL A 75 4.09 5.10 -7.72
C VAL A 75 3.37 6.38 -8.17
N LEU A 76 2.05 6.42 -7.99
CA LEU A 76 1.22 7.57 -8.35
C LEU A 76 1.10 8.57 -7.21
N ASP A 77 0.92 8.10 -5.98
CA ASP A 77 0.73 8.94 -4.81
C ASP A 77 1.19 8.25 -3.52
N PHE A 78 1.37 9.03 -2.46
CA PHE A 78 1.63 8.55 -1.11
C PHE A 78 0.40 8.73 -0.22
N LEU A 79 -0.09 7.63 0.33
CA LEU A 79 -1.12 7.66 1.36
C LEU A 79 -0.59 8.28 2.66
N GLU A 80 0.57 7.80 3.10
CA GLU A 80 1.36 8.35 4.20
C GLU A 80 2.75 7.72 4.20
N CYS A 81 3.75 8.48 4.65
CA CYS A 81 5.06 7.97 5.01
C CYS A 81 5.38 8.35 6.45
N THR A 82 5.97 7.43 7.20
CA THR A 82 6.40 7.66 8.58
C THR A 82 7.65 6.85 8.88
N GLU A 83 8.27 7.08 10.03
CA GLU A 83 9.39 6.25 10.49
C GLU A 83 8.90 4.80 10.68
N ALA A 84 9.73 3.80 10.35
CA ALA A 84 9.29 2.40 10.38
C ALA A 84 8.81 1.95 11.78
N SER A 85 9.36 2.55 12.84
CA SER A 85 8.99 2.31 14.24
C SER A 85 7.68 3.00 14.68
N LYS A 86 7.16 3.94 13.89
CA LYS A 86 5.96 4.72 14.21
C LYS A 86 4.71 4.13 13.56
N LEU A 87 3.59 4.40 14.21
CA LEU A 87 2.27 4.12 13.65
C LEU A 87 1.90 5.21 12.64
N PHE A 88 1.11 4.82 11.63
CA PHE A 88 0.50 5.76 10.69
C PHE A 88 -0.60 6.59 11.38
N ILE A 89 -0.67 7.87 11.01
CA ILE A 89 -1.71 8.81 11.48
C ILE A 89 -2.96 8.71 10.60
N ASN A 90 -2.77 8.54 9.28
CA ASN A 90 -3.81 8.31 8.30
C ASN A 90 -4.51 6.98 8.62
N PRO A 91 -5.82 7.01 8.90
CA PRO A 91 -6.58 5.80 9.26
C PRO A 91 -6.54 4.72 8.18
N GLN A 92 -6.49 5.11 6.90
CA GLN A 92 -6.42 4.16 5.79
C GLN A 92 -5.06 3.45 5.74
N ALA A 93 -3.96 4.21 5.87
CA ALA A 93 -2.62 3.63 5.91
C ALA A 93 -2.42 2.74 7.15
N ARG A 94 -2.94 3.16 8.30
CA ARG A 94 -2.91 2.34 9.52
C ARG A 94 -3.68 1.04 9.38
N LYS A 95 -4.89 1.11 8.81
CA LYS A 95 -5.70 -0.10 8.57
C LYS A 95 -4.97 -1.08 7.65
N LEU A 96 -4.36 -0.58 6.58
CA LEU A 96 -3.53 -1.40 5.70
C LEU A 96 -2.36 -2.04 6.47
N ASP A 97 -1.63 -1.28 7.30
CA ASP A 97 -0.51 -1.77 8.13
C ASP A 97 -0.93 -2.88 9.10
N GLU A 98 -2.12 -2.76 9.68
CA GLU A 98 -2.69 -3.74 10.62
C GLU A 98 -3.18 -5.02 9.90
N GLU A 99 -3.69 -4.88 8.68
CA GLU A 99 -4.17 -5.99 7.84
C GLU A 99 -3.03 -6.71 7.09
N THR A 100 -1.83 -6.11 7.08
CA THR A 100 -0.62 -6.59 6.41
C THR A 100 0.13 -7.56 7.35
N PRO A 101 0.03 -8.90 7.20
CA PRO A 101 0.77 -9.85 8.02
C PRO A 101 2.29 -9.61 7.94
N ARG A 102 2.96 -9.64 9.10
CA ARG A 102 4.42 -9.48 9.20
C ARG A 102 5.16 -10.80 9.01
#